data_AF-A0A2U9IPM6-F1
#
_entry.id   AF-A0A2U9IPM6-F1
#
_cell.length_a   1.000
_cell.length_b   1.000
_cell.length_c   1.000
_cell.angle_alpha   90.00
_cell.angle_beta   90.00
_cell.angle_gamma   90.00
#
_symmetry.space_group_name_H-M   'P 1'
#
loop_
_entity.id
_entity.type
_entity.pdbx_description
1 polymer ?
#
loop_
_entity_poly.entity_id
_entity_poly.type
_entity_poly.pdbx_seq_one_letter_code
_entity_poly.pdbx_strand_id
1 'polypeptide(L)'
;MDSNWYACDKNIREGIKYLSAHFYPEKIMNRWSELKKLSFNAAKIVKLYSPQQVIEEIEHFDFFREYFKEDPLSTVDLPKSYIQLFDELVKDFQTPNWRDNVATRFHMITEGVLATVGLKILNEVSARNELKEFNRGIKTIIEDEARHVNFGFSLIQDKQYAVKRIEEIFPLAIQIVEDGKDKIEPLGYSIQEIKKLMEELKNARIKRILSKN
;
A
#
# COMPACT_ATOMS: atom_id res chain seq x y z
N MET A 1 -3.74 8.40 -19.39
CA MET A 1 -3.31 7.05 -19.73
C MET A 1 -2.23 7.12 -20.80
N ASP A 2 -1.19 6.28 -20.74
CA ASP A 2 -0.21 6.17 -21.83
C ASP A 2 -0.89 5.66 -23.12
N SER A 3 -0.55 6.23 -24.27
CA SER A 3 -1.20 5.89 -25.56
C SER A 3 -0.93 4.45 -26.01
N ASN A 4 0.16 3.85 -25.56
CA ASN A 4 0.52 2.46 -25.82
C ASN A 4 -0.09 1.48 -24.81
N TRP A 5 -0.93 1.91 -23.86
CA TRP A 5 -1.55 1.03 -22.86
C TRP A 5 -2.18 -0.21 -23.49
N TYR A 6 -3.07 -0.02 -24.47
CA TYR A 6 -3.78 -1.13 -25.12
C TYR A 6 -2.91 -1.98 -26.06
N ALA A 7 -1.67 -1.55 -26.36
CA ALA A 7 -0.70 -2.36 -27.07
C ALA A 7 0.04 -3.34 -26.13
N CYS A 8 0.00 -3.12 -24.80
CA CYS A 8 0.54 -4.06 -23.84
C CYS A 8 -0.24 -5.38 -23.83
N ASP A 9 0.49 -6.48 -23.58
CA ASP A 9 -0.10 -7.79 -23.39
C ASP A 9 -1.23 -7.76 -22.34
N LYS A 10 -2.29 -8.53 -22.61
CA LYS A 10 -3.50 -8.52 -21.78
C LYS A 10 -3.20 -8.94 -20.34
N ASN A 11 -2.34 -9.94 -20.13
CA ASN A 11 -2.00 -10.41 -18.77
C ASN A 11 -1.18 -9.36 -18.03
N ILE A 12 -0.32 -8.62 -18.72
CA ILE A 12 0.42 -7.49 -18.15
C ILE A 12 -0.54 -6.39 -17.70
N ARG A 13 -1.51 -6.01 -18.55
CA ARG A 13 -2.51 -5.01 -18.16
C ARG A 13 -3.35 -5.48 -16.98
N GLU A 14 -3.82 -6.72 -16.99
CA GLU A 14 -4.58 -7.28 -15.87
C GLU A 14 -3.78 -7.28 -14.56
N GLY A 15 -2.50 -7.66 -14.60
CA GLY A 15 -1.64 -7.63 -13.42
C GLY A 15 -1.37 -6.21 -12.91
N ILE A 16 -1.11 -5.25 -13.81
CA ILE A 16 -0.96 -3.84 -13.44
C ILE A 16 -2.25 -3.31 -12.81
N LYS A 17 -3.41 -3.56 -13.42
CA LYS A 17 -4.72 -3.15 -12.87
C LYS A 17 -4.97 -3.78 -11.51
N TYR A 18 -4.68 -5.08 -11.37
CA TYR A 18 -4.85 -5.81 -10.12
C TYR A 18 -4.04 -5.17 -8.99
N LEU A 19 -2.75 -4.94 -9.20
CA LEU A 19 -1.90 -4.27 -8.21
C LEU A 19 -2.34 -2.83 -7.95
N SER A 20 -2.70 -2.07 -8.99
CA SER A 20 -3.17 -0.69 -8.84
C SER A 20 -4.46 -0.60 -8.02
N ALA A 21 -5.34 -1.59 -8.10
CA ALA A 21 -6.56 -1.64 -7.30
C ALA A 21 -6.28 -1.80 -5.79
N HIS A 22 -5.08 -2.25 -5.38
CA HIS A 22 -4.69 -2.28 -3.97
C HIS A 22 -4.32 -0.88 -3.43
N PHE A 23 -4.05 0.08 -4.32
CA PHE A 23 -3.82 1.48 -3.98
C PHE A 23 -5.09 2.31 -4.18
N TYR A 24 -5.90 1.98 -5.18
CA TYR A 24 -7.18 2.61 -5.46
C TYR A 24 -8.30 1.55 -5.62
N PRO A 25 -8.91 1.10 -4.52
CA PRO A 25 -9.85 -0.03 -4.50
C PRO A 25 -11.26 0.37 -5.00
N GLU A 26 -11.34 0.91 -6.21
CA GLU A 26 -12.51 1.60 -6.79
C GLU A 26 -13.83 0.83 -6.57
N LYS A 27 -13.83 -0.49 -6.80
CA LYS A 27 -15.03 -1.34 -6.68
C LYS A 27 -15.66 -1.34 -5.29
N ILE A 28 -14.84 -1.26 -4.24
CA ILE A 28 -15.26 -1.44 -2.84
C ILE A 28 -14.88 -0.27 -1.93
N MET A 29 -14.38 0.84 -2.50
CA MET A 29 -13.89 2.01 -1.77
C MET A 29 -14.91 2.56 -0.76
N ASN A 30 -16.21 2.50 -1.08
CA ASN A 30 -17.28 2.97 -0.19
C ASN A 30 -17.36 2.22 1.14
N ARG A 31 -16.85 0.97 1.21
CA ARG A 31 -16.80 0.15 2.43
C ARG A 31 -16.04 0.87 3.55
N TRP A 32 -15.01 1.62 3.19
CA TRP A 32 -14.14 2.33 4.14
C TRP A 32 -14.28 3.84 4.06
N SER A 33 -15.44 4.33 3.62
CA SER A 33 -15.74 5.77 3.56
C SER A 33 -15.50 6.51 4.88
N GLU A 34 -15.63 5.81 6.02
CA GLU A 34 -15.32 6.35 7.35
C GLU A 34 -13.83 6.68 7.55
N LEU A 35 -12.90 5.97 6.88
CA LEU A 35 -11.45 6.23 6.98
C LEU A 35 -11.10 7.66 6.60
N LYS A 36 -11.87 8.30 5.70
CA LYS A 36 -11.69 9.71 5.39
C LYS A 36 -11.85 10.56 6.64
N LYS A 37 -12.97 10.45 7.35
CA LYS A 37 -13.22 11.24 8.57
C LYS A 37 -12.20 10.91 9.67
N LEU A 38 -11.90 9.63 9.85
CA LEU A 38 -10.96 9.15 10.88
C LEU A 38 -9.54 9.69 10.63
N SER A 39 -9.02 9.56 9.41
CA SER A 39 -7.69 10.05 9.02
C SER A 39 -7.57 11.57 9.15
N PHE A 40 -8.55 12.35 8.69
CA PHE A 40 -8.55 13.81 8.87
C PHE A 40 -8.56 14.22 10.35
N ASN A 41 -9.32 13.53 11.20
CA ASN A 41 -9.35 13.81 12.63
C ASN A 41 -8.02 13.45 13.31
N ALA A 42 -7.47 12.28 12.99
CA ALA A 42 -6.15 11.85 13.47
C ALA A 42 -5.05 12.84 13.05
N ALA A 43 -5.07 13.31 11.79
CA ALA A 43 -4.11 14.26 11.26
C ALA A 43 -4.18 15.63 11.96
N LYS A 44 -5.38 16.09 12.33
CA LYS A 44 -5.56 17.32 13.13
C LYS A 44 -5.01 17.20 14.55
N ILE A 45 -5.08 16.00 15.14
CA ILE A 45 -4.59 15.73 16.49
C ILE A 45 -3.06 15.62 16.50
N VAL A 46 -2.49 14.85 15.58
CA VAL A 46 -1.03 14.61 15.51
C VAL A 46 -0.30 15.84 15.00
N LYS A 47 -0.89 16.59 14.06
CA LYS A 47 -0.26 17.73 13.38
C LYS A 47 1.05 17.27 12.71
N LEU A 48 2.03 18.15 12.53
CA LEU A 48 3.30 17.82 11.84
C LEU A 48 3.04 17.42 10.37
N TYR A 49 3.59 16.30 9.93
CA TYR A 49 3.51 15.79 8.57
C TYR A 49 2.16 15.12 8.25
N SER A 50 1.35 14.72 9.24
CA SER A 50 0.12 13.95 8.95
C SER A 50 -0.91 14.65 8.04
N PRO A 51 -1.10 15.99 8.07
CA PRO A 51 -1.99 16.64 7.10
C PRO A 51 -1.45 16.57 5.67
N GLN A 52 -0.12 16.64 5.51
CA GLN A 52 0.53 16.50 4.21
C GLN A 52 0.38 15.06 3.68
N GLN A 53 0.61 14.06 4.53
CA GLN A 53 0.38 12.66 4.17
C GLN A 53 -1.07 12.44 3.68
N VAL A 54 -2.08 12.96 4.39
CA VAL A 54 -3.48 12.81 3.96
C VAL A 54 -3.73 13.45 2.58
N ILE A 55 -3.05 14.54 2.24
CA ILE A 55 -3.14 15.15 0.91
C ILE A 55 -2.46 14.26 -0.13
N GLU A 56 -1.26 13.76 0.15
CA GLU A 56 -0.50 12.87 -0.74
C GLU A 56 -1.29 11.60 -1.06
N GLU A 57 -1.93 10.97 -0.06
CA GLU A 57 -2.82 9.80 -0.29
C GLU A 57 -4.01 10.11 -1.21
N ILE A 58 -4.57 11.33 -1.14
CA ILE A 58 -5.63 11.78 -2.05
C ILE A 58 -5.07 11.98 -3.46
N GLU A 59 -3.88 12.55 -3.59
CA GLU A 59 -3.19 12.72 -4.88
C GLU A 59 -2.86 11.37 -5.53
N HIS A 60 -2.51 10.35 -4.73
CA HIS A 60 -2.34 8.98 -5.23
C HIS A 60 -3.65 8.41 -5.77
N PHE A 61 -4.76 8.60 -5.05
CA PHE A 61 -6.08 8.18 -5.52
C PHE A 61 -6.46 8.88 -6.83
N ASP A 62 -6.21 10.19 -6.91
CA ASP A 62 -6.47 10.97 -8.11
C ASP A 62 -5.61 10.47 -9.29
N PHE A 63 -4.33 10.16 -9.06
CA PHE A 63 -3.47 9.56 -10.09
C PHE A 63 -4.05 8.27 -10.67
N PHE A 64 -4.40 7.30 -9.82
CA PHE A 64 -4.95 6.02 -10.29
C PHE A 64 -6.31 6.21 -10.97
N ARG A 65 -7.20 7.05 -10.41
CA ARG A 65 -8.50 7.35 -11.01
C ARG A 65 -8.37 7.93 -12.41
N GLU A 66 -7.52 8.95 -12.57
CA GLU A 66 -7.34 9.62 -13.87
C GLU A 66 -6.59 8.72 -14.87
N TYR A 67 -5.61 7.93 -14.40
CA TYR A 67 -4.87 7.02 -15.28
C TYR A 67 -5.77 5.92 -15.86
N PHE A 68 -6.66 5.33 -15.04
CA PHE A 68 -7.53 4.23 -15.43
C PHE A 68 -8.94 4.63 -15.89
N LYS A 69 -9.17 5.92 -16.19
CA LYS A 69 -10.49 6.41 -16.63
C LYS A 69 -11.08 5.65 -17.83
N GLU A 70 -10.22 5.24 -18.77
CA GLU A 70 -10.63 4.49 -19.98
C GLU A 70 -10.60 2.96 -19.80
N ASP A 71 -9.95 2.45 -18.76
CA ASP A 71 -9.86 1.01 -18.43
C ASP A 71 -10.04 0.80 -16.90
N PRO A 72 -11.26 1.00 -16.36
CA PRO A 72 -11.47 1.24 -14.94
C PRO A 72 -11.07 0.10 -14.00
N LEU A 73 -10.65 0.45 -12.78
CA LEU A 73 -10.25 -0.49 -11.72
C LEU A 73 -11.46 -1.10 -11.00
N SER A 74 -12.66 -0.56 -11.17
CA SER A 74 -13.93 -1.14 -10.69
C SER A 74 -14.21 -2.58 -11.18
N THR A 75 -13.47 -3.03 -12.20
CA THR A 75 -13.51 -4.41 -12.73
C THR A 75 -12.68 -5.41 -11.92
N VAL A 76 -11.83 -4.95 -10.99
CA VAL A 76 -10.93 -5.80 -10.21
C VAL A 76 -11.58 -6.23 -8.89
N ASP A 77 -11.53 -7.53 -8.61
CA ASP A 77 -11.88 -8.08 -7.30
C ASP A 77 -10.64 -8.15 -6.40
N LEU A 78 -10.72 -7.48 -5.26
CA LEU A 78 -9.66 -7.53 -4.24
C LEU A 78 -9.85 -8.73 -3.32
N PRO A 79 -8.75 -9.35 -2.86
CA PRO A 79 -8.83 -10.55 -2.04
C PRO A 79 -9.42 -10.28 -0.66
N LYS A 80 -10.01 -11.30 -0.04
CA LYS A 80 -10.61 -11.19 1.30
C LYS A 80 -9.60 -10.77 2.36
N SER A 81 -8.35 -11.22 2.23
CA SER A 81 -7.24 -10.85 3.11
C SER A 81 -6.96 -9.34 3.07
N TYR A 82 -7.02 -8.72 1.88
CA TYR A 82 -6.93 -7.27 1.73
C TYR A 82 -8.10 -6.57 2.39
N ILE A 83 -9.32 -7.07 2.17
CA ILE A 83 -10.53 -6.51 2.79
C ILE A 83 -10.41 -6.52 4.31
N GLN A 84 -9.98 -7.66 4.88
CA GLN A 84 -9.75 -7.82 6.30
C GLN A 84 -8.69 -6.83 6.82
N LEU A 85 -7.60 -6.60 6.09
CA LEU A 85 -6.56 -5.65 6.49
C LEU A 85 -7.14 -4.25 6.74
N PHE A 86 -7.97 -3.75 5.82
CA PHE A 86 -8.56 -2.42 5.91
C PHE A 86 -9.78 -2.34 6.84
N ASP A 87 -10.55 -3.43 6.99
CA ASP A 87 -11.59 -3.52 8.01
C ASP A 87 -11.01 -3.36 9.43
N GLU A 88 -9.88 -4.02 9.69
CA GLU A 88 -9.18 -3.89 10.97
C GLU A 88 -8.49 -2.53 11.12
N LEU A 89 -8.08 -1.87 10.02
CA LEU A 89 -7.57 -0.51 10.07
C LEU A 89 -8.62 0.48 10.58
N VAL A 90 -9.88 0.35 10.15
CA VAL A 90 -10.99 1.17 10.68
C VAL A 90 -11.09 1.00 12.20
N LYS A 91 -10.98 -0.23 12.70
CA LYS A 91 -11.01 -0.52 14.14
C LYS A 91 -9.80 0.08 14.87
N ASP A 92 -8.61 -0.01 14.29
CA ASP A 92 -7.38 0.53 14.86
C ASP A 92 -7.50 2.05 15.14
N PHE A 93 -8.10 2.81 14.22
CA PHE A 93 -8.39 4.24 14.40
C PHE A 93 -9.33 4.55 15.56
N GLN A 94 -10.16 3.60 16.00
CA GLN A 94 -11.18 3.78 17.04
C GLN A 94 -10.68 3.36 18.43
N THR A 95 -9.46 2.80 18.53
CA THR A 95 -8.91 2.31 19.80
C THR A 95 -8.22 3.41 20.62
N PRO A 96 -8.09 3.27 21.95
CA PRO A 96 -7.31 4.20 22.77
C PRO A 96 -5.84 4.30 22.34
N ASN A 97 -5.23 3.17 21.91
CA ASN A 97 -3.87 3.12 21.41
C ASN A 97 -3.78 3.25 19.87
N TRP A 98 -4.64 4.09 19.29
CA TRP A 98 -4.75 4.19 17.83
C TRP A 98 -3.44 4.58 17.14
N ARG A 99 -2.55 5.34 17.80
CA ARG A 99 -1.28 5.78 17.19
C ARG A 99 -0.37 4.62 16.85
N ASP A 100 -0.07 3.75 17.83
CA ASP A 100 0.75 2.56 17.59
C ASP A 100 0.04 1.56 16.68
N ASN A 101 -1.28 1.43 16.83
CA ASN A 101 -2.08 0.53 16.00
C ASN A 101 -2.08 0.92 14.52
N VAL A 102 -2.34 2.19 14.22
CA VAL A 102 -2.29 2.72 12.84
C VAL A 102 -0.86 2.72 12.33
N ALA A 103 0.13 3.13 13.13
CA ALA A 103 1.53 3.12 12.70
C ALA A 103 2.01 1.72 12.31
N THR A 104 1.64 0.69 13.07
CA THR A 104 2.05 -0.69 12.79
C THR A 104 1.29 -1.31 11.62
N ARG A 105 -0.05 -1.14 11.55
CA ARG A 105 -0.84 -1.70 10.46
C ARG A 105 -0.62 -0.95 9.15
N PHE A 106 -0.78 0.37 9.16
CA PHE A 106 -0.73 1.17 7.95
C PHE A 106 0.71 1.47 7.57
N HIS A 107 1.45 2.22 8.39
CA HIS A 107 2.78 2.67 7.98
C HIS A 107 3.82 1.55 7.88
N MET A 108 3.83 0.58 8.81
CA MET A 108 4.85 -0.47 8.81
C MET A 108 4.51 -1.63 7.87
N ILE A 109 3.27 -2.12 7.89
CA ILE A 109 2.85 -3.26 7.06
C ILE A 109 2.29 -2.83 5.71
N THR A 110 1.29 -1.93 5.66
CA THR A 110 0.69 -1.52 4.39
C THR A 110 1.70 -0.74 3.54
N GLU A 111 2.25 0.37 4.01
CA GLU A 111 3.19 1.19 3.24
C GLU A 111 4.59 0.55 3.20
N GLY A 112 5.09 0.19 4.39
CA GLY A 112 6.46 -0.26 4.60
C GLY A 112 6.79 -1.66 4.09
N VAL A 113 5.79 -2.48 3.79
CA VAL A 113 5.95 -3.84 3.22
C VAL A 113 5.13 -4.00 1.94
N LEU A 114 3.79 -3.94 2.01
CA LEU A 114 2.92 -4.26 0.87
C LEU A 114 3.06 -3.26 -0.28
N ALA A 115 2.95 -1.96 -0.01
CA ALA A 115 3.09 -0.90 -1.00
C ALA A 115 4.51 -0.88 -1.57
N THR A 116 5.53 -1.06 -0.73
CA THR A 116 6.92 -1.16 -1.19
C THR A 116 7.09 -2.27 -2.25
N VAL A 117 6.49 -3.44 -2.02
CA VAL A 117 6.50 -4.54 -3.01
C VAL A 117 5.66 -4.22 -4.24
N GLY A 118 4.41 -3.78 -4.05
CA GLY A 118 3.50 -3.48 -5.15
C GLY A 118 4.05 -2.40 -6.09
N LEU A 119 4.58 -1.31 -5.53
CA LEU A 119 5.19 -0.22 -6.28
C LEU A 119 6.49 -0.64 -6.96
N LYS A 120 7.31 -1.52 -6.35
CA LYS A 120 8.47 -2.10 -7.04
C LYS A 120 8.05 -2.82 -8.32
N ILE A 121 7.05 -3.69 -8.22
CA ILE A 121 6.52 -4.44 -9.38
C ILE A 121 5.94 -3.47 -10.41
N LEU A 122 5.08 -2.55 -9.99
CA LEU A 122 4.45 -1.57 -10.89
C LEU A 122 5.49 -0.71 -11.61
N ASN A 123 6.54 -0.25 -10.92
CA ASN A 123 7.63 0.53 -11.51
C ASN A 123 8.40 -0.29 -12.55
N GLU A 124 8.82 -1.50 -12.21
CA GLU A 124 9.64 -2.34 -13.10
C GLU A 124 8.84 -2.84 -14.32
N VAL A 125 7.59 -3.24 -14.13
CA VAL A 125 6.70 -3.67 -15.24
C VAL A 125 6.37 -2.51 -16.16
N SER A 126 6.01 -1.34 -15.61
CA SER A 126 5.69 -0.17 -16.44
C SER A 126 6.90 0.34 -17.22
N ALA A 127 8.09 0.32 -16.63
CA ALA A 127 9.32 0.67 -17.33
C ALA A 127 9.62 -0.31 -18.48
N ARG A 128 9.50 -1.62 -18.25
CA ARG A 128 9.72 -2.66 -19.29
C ARG A 128 8.74 -2.58 -20.46
N ASN A 129 7.54 -2.04 -20.23
CA ASN A 129 6.48 -1.90 -21.24
C ASN A 129 6.37 -0.45 -21.78
N GLU A 130 7.33 0.41 -21.46
CA GLU A 130 7.37 1.81 -21.91
C GLU A 130 6.11 2.62 -21.58
N LEU A 131 5.45 2.31 -20.45
CA LEU A 131 4.33 3.08 -19.89
C LEU A 131 4.89 4.27 -19.11
N LYS A 132 5.35 5.30 -19.82
CA LYS A 132 6.17 6.39 -19.26
C LYS A 132 5.40 7.26 -18.26
N GLU A 133 4.16 7.61 -18.58
CA GLU A 133 3.33 8.45 -17.73
C GLU A 133 2.92 7.70 -16.45
N PHE A 134 2.55 6.43 -16.58
CA PHE A 134 2.33 5.56 -15.42
C PHE A 134 3.58 5.41 -14.56
N ASN A 135 4.72 5.08 -15.18
CA ASN A 135 5.98 4.88 -14.48
C ASN A 135 6.42 6.13 -13.71
N ARG A 136 6.22 7.32 -14.28
CA ARG A 136 6.49 8.60 -13.60
C ARG A 136 5.62 8.76 -12.35
N GLY A 137 4.32 8.50 -12.45
CA GLY A 137 3.42 8.55 -11.28
C GLY A 137 3.80 7.56 -10.18
N ILE A 138 4.15 6.32 -10.55
CA ILE A 138 4.62 5.32 -9.57
C ILE A 138 5.91 5.77 -8.87
N LYS A 139 6.85 6.41 -9.57
CA LYS A 139 8.07 6.94 -8.95
C LYS A 139 7.77 8.04 -7.92
N THR A 140 6.84 8.94 -8.24
CA THR A 140 6.38 9.95 -7.27
C THR A 140 5.78 9.29 -6.03
N ILE A 141 4.88 8.32 -6.21
CA ILE A 141 4.29 7.57 -5.09
C ILE A 141 5.38 6.90 -4.24
N ILE A 142 6.39 6.27 -4.86
CA ILE A 142 7.52 5.65 -4.11
C ILE A 142 8.26 6.67 -3.23
N GLU A 143 8.47 7.89 -3.72
CA GLU A 143 9.14 8.95 -2.95
C GLU A 143 8.28 9.42 -1.77
N ASP A 144 6.96 9.46 -1.93
CA ASP A 144 6.00 9.82 -0.90
C ASP A 144 5.91 8.74 0.19
N GLU A 145 5.75 7.48 -0.21
CA GLU A 145 5.69 6.33 0.70
C GLU A 145 6.95 6.22 1.57
N ALA A 146 8.12 6.58 1.02
CA ALA A 146 9.35 6.63 1.82
C ALA A 146 9.25 7.64 2.99
N ARG A 147 8.60 8.78 2.77
CA ARG A 147 8.33 9.79 3.82
C ARG A 147 7.22 9.32 4.75
N HIS A 148 6.17 8.68 4.24
CA HIS A 148 5.08 8.14 5.06
C HIS A 148 5.58 7.10 6.06
N VAL A 149 6.38 6.13 5.60
CA VAL A 149 7.02 5.12 6.46
C VAL A 149 7.92 5.79 7.51
N ASN A 150 8.71 6.80 7.11
CA ASN A 150 9.55 7.57 8.03
C ASN A 150 8.74 8.28 9.11
N PHE A 151 7.61 8.86 8.73
CA PHE A 151 6.66 9.48 9.66
C PHE A 151 6.00 8.45 10.57
N GLY A 152 5.64 7.26 10.07
CA GLY A 152 5.12 6.15 10.88
C GLY A 152 6.07 5.75 12.02
N PHE A 153 7.38 5.70 11.78
CA PHE A 153 8.37 5.50 12.85
C PHE A 153 8.41 6.61 13.91
N SER A 154 7.83 7.78 13.65
CA SER A 154 7.73 8.88 14.62
C SER A 154 6.46 8.79 15.48
N LEU A 155 5.47 8.01 15.05
CA LEU A 155 4.21 7.80 15.76
C LEU A 155 4.29 6.72 16.83
N ILE A 156 5.23 5.77 16.67
CA ILE A 156 5.40 4.64 17.57
C ILE A 156 5.89 5.12 18.95
N GLN A 157 5.12 4.82 19.99
CA GLN A 157 5.38 5.15 21.38
C GLN A 157 5.92 3.94 22.15
N ASP A 158 5.28 2.77 22.02
CA ASP A 158 5.76 1.52 22.60
C ASP A 158 6.41 0.62 21.54
N LYS A 159 7.75 0.53 21.60
CA LYS A 159 8.56 -0.28 20.66
C LYS A 159 8.25 -1.76 20.76
N GLN A 160 8.06 -2.30 21.97
CA GLN A 160 7.84 -3.74 22.17
C GLN A 160 6.46 -4.14 21.67
N TYR A 161 5.46 -3.33 21.99
CA TYR A 161 4.12 -3.48 21.44
C TYR A 161 4.13 -3.42 19.91
N ALA A 162 4.83 -2.44 19.34
CA ALA A 162 4.88 -2.25 17.90
C ALA A 162 5.52 -3.43 17.16
N VAL A 163 6.63 -3.96 17.66
CA VAL A 163 7.28 -5.16 17.07
C VAL A 163 6.33 -6.35 17.10
N LYS A 164 5.70 -6.63 18.25
CA LYS A 164 4.75 -7.73 18.37
C LYS A 164 3.57 -7.58 17.39
N ARG A 165 3.01 -6.37 17.27
CA ARG A 165 1.91 -6.09 16.33
C ARG A 165 2.33 -6.30 14.87
N ILE A 166 3.53 -5.88 14.48
CA ILE A 166 4.05 -6.14 13.12
C ILE A 166 4.13 -7.64 12.86
N GLU A 167 4.65 -8.42 13.80
CA GLU A 167 4.73 -9.88 13.68
C GLU A 167 3.35 -10.55 13.61
N GLU A 168 2.36 -10.05 14.35
CA GLU A 168 0.98 -10.55 14.33
C GLU A 168 0.25 -10.23 13.01
N ILE A 169 0.49 -9.06 12.41
CA ILE A 169 -0.20 -8.64 11.18
C ILE A 169 0.49 -9.23 9.93
N PHE A 170 1.80 -9.44 9.97
CA PHE A 170 2.58 -9.85 8.80
C PHE A 170 2.08 -11.10 8.07
N PRO A 171 1.58 -12.17 8.73
CA PRO A 171 0.98 -13.31 8.05
C PRO A 171 -0.19 -12.92 7.12
N LEU A 172 -1.00 -11.93 7.50
CA LEU A 172 -2.08 -11.42 6.65
C LEU A 172 -1.53 -10.72 5.41
N ALA A 173 -0.43 -9.98 5.54
CA ALA A 173 0.23 -9.36 4.39
C ALA A 173 0.76 -10.41 3.41
N ILE A 174 1.35 -11.50 3.91
CA ILE A 174 1.77 -12.63 3.08
C ILE A 174 0.57 -13.23 2.33
N GLN A 175 -0.56 -13.43 3.02
CA GLN A 175 -1.76 -13.97 2.39
C GLN A 175 -2.28 -13.08 1.25
N ILE A 176 -2.22 -11.75 1.38
CA ILE A 176 -2.62 -10.81 0.32
C ILE A 176 -1.82 -11.07 -0.97
N VAL A 177 -0.51 -11.27 -0.84
CA VAL A 177 0.36 -11.56 -1.99
C VAL A 177 0.09 -12.95 -2.56
N GLU A 178 -0.15 -13.95 -1.72
CA GLU A 178 -0.48 -15.31 -2.16
C GLU A 178 -1.82 -15.37 -2.90
N ASP A 179 -2.83 -14.64 -2.43
CA ASP A 179 -4.14 -14.53 -3.09
C ASP A 179 -4.02 -13.87 -4.47
N GLY A 180 -2.98 -13.06 -4.70
CA GLY A 180 -2.69 -12.39 -5.97
C GLY A 180 -1.83 -13.19 -6.94
N LYS A 181 -1.46 -14.43 -6.62
CA LYS A 181 -0.53 -15.26 -7.41
C LYS A 181 -0.80 -15.23 -8.91
N ASP A 182 -2.03 -15.54 -9.30
CA ASP A 182 -2.40 -15.69 -10.72
C ASP A 182 -2.36 -14.37 -11.50
N LYS A 183 -2.31 -13.22 -10.80
CA LYS A 183 -2.18 -11.88 -11.40
C LYS A 183 -0.75 -11.34 -11.35
N ILE A 184 0.08 -11.84 -10.44
CA ILE A 184 1.46 -11.40 -10.23
C ILE A 184 2.45 -12.24 -11.05
N GLU A 185 2.30 -13.56 -11.09
CA GLU A 185 3.22 -14.44 -11.83
C GLU A 185 3.33 -14.10 -13.33
N PRO A 186 2.25 -13.73 -14.05
CA PRO A 186 2.35 -13.27 -15.44
C PRO A 186 3.19 -12.01 -15.64
N LEU A 187 3.46 -11.23 -14.59
CA LEU A 187 4.35 -10.06 -14.63
C LEU A 187 5.84 -10.44 -14.55
N GLY A 188 6.13 -11.74 -14.42
CA GLY A 188 7.47 -12.30 -14.35
C GLY A 188 8.07 -12.33 -12.95
N TYR A 189 7.24 -12.39 -11.89
CA TYR A 189 7.69 -12.48 -10.50
C TYR A 189 7.32 -13.82 -9.88
N SER A 190 8.20 -14.37 -9.05
CA SER A 190 7.89 -15.51 -8.20
C SER A 190 7.29 -15.05 -6.87
N ILE A 191 6.18 -15.67 -6.45
CA ILE A 191 5.61 -15.42 -5.13
C ILE A 191 6.61 -15.72 -4.01
N GLN A 192 7.47 -16.73 -4.17
CA GLN A 192 8.48 -17.04 -3.14
C GLN A 192 9.54 -15.94 -3.01
N GLU A 193 9.96 -15.34 -4.12
CA GLU A 193 10.90 -14.21 -4.11
C GLU A 193 10.26 -12.98 -3.47
N ILE A 194 8.98 -12.71 -3.78
CA ILE A 194 8.24 -11.62 -3.16
C ILE A 194 8.12 -11.84 -1.65
N LYS A 195 7.76 -13.05 -1.19
CA LYS A 195 7.67 -13.36 0.24
C LYS A 195 9.00 -13.16 0.95
N LYS A 196 10.12 -13.56 0.33
CA LYS A 196 11.46 -13.32 0.86
C LYS A 196 11.75 -11.82 1.00
N LEU A 197 11.43 -11.03 -0.03
CA LEU A 197 11.57 -9.58 0.03
C LEU A 197 10.70 -8.96 1.15
N MET A 198 9.47 -9.44 1.32
CA MET A 198 8.58 -8.98 2.40
C MET A 198 9.16 -9.27 3.78
N GLU A 199 9.75 -10.46 3.97
CA GLU A 199 10.44 -10.82 5.22
C GLU A 199 11.64 -9.91 5.49
N GLU A 200 12.44 -9.62 4.47
CA GLU A 200 13.56 -8.67 4.57
C GLU A 200 13.07 -7.25 4.94
N LEU A 201 11.98 -6.79 4.32
CA LEU A 201 11.36 -5.50 4.64
C LEU A 201 10.84 -5.46 6.08
N LYS A 202 10.10 -6.48 6.51
CA LYS A 202 9.61 -6.63 7.90
C LYS A 202 10.75 -6.52 8.90
N ASN A 203 11.81 -7.30 8.69
CA ASN A 203 12.97 -7.32 9.57
C ASN A 203 13.69 -5.97 9.59
N ALA A 204 13.78 -5.28 8.45
CA ALA A 204 14.33 -3.94 8.38
C ALA A 204 13.49 -2.92 9.18
N ARG A 205 12.16 -3.02 9.16
CA ARG A 205 11.28 -2.15 9.98
C ARG A 205 11.44 -2.42 11.46
N ILE A 206 11.40 -3.68 11.88
CA ILE A 206 11.60 -4.09 13.29
C ILE A 206 12.96 -3.61 13.79
N LYS A 207 14.03 -3.84 13.03
CA LYS A 207 15.39 -3.38 13.39
C LYS A 207 15.42 -1.86 13.60
N ARG A 208 14.76 -1.10 12.74
CA ARG A 208 14.72 0.36 12.83
C ARG A 208 13.94 0.85 14.07
N ILE A 209 12.81 0.21 14.40
CA ILE A 209 12.03 0.51 15.62
C ILE A 209 12.90 0.32 16.86
N LEU A 210 13.61 -0.81 16.94
CA LEU A 210 14.46 -1.14 18.08
C LEU A 210 15.71 -0.26 18.19
N SER A 211 16.21 0.28 17.06
CA SER A 211 17.44 1.09 17.04
C SER A 211 17.24 2.58 17.34
N LYS A 212 16.03 3.13 17.21
CA LYS A 212 15.77 4.52 17.61
C LYS A 212 15.85 4.57 19.14
N ASN A 213 16.60 5.52 19.70
CA ASN A 213 16.53 5.84 21.12
C ASN A 213 15.31 6.73 21.38
#